data_AF-A0A7J9MVF1-F1
#
_entry.id   AF-A0A7J9MVF1-F1
#
_cell.length_a   1.000
_cell.length_b   1.000
_cell.length_c   1.000
_cell.angle_alpha   90.00
_cell.angle_beta   90.00
_cell.angle_gamma   90.00
#
_symmetry.space_group_name_H-M   'P 1'
#
loop_
_entity.id
_entity.type
_entity.pdbx_description
1 polymer ?
#
loop_
_entity_poly.entity_id
_entity_poly.type
_entity_poly.pdbx_seq_one_letter_code
_entity_poly.pdbx_strand_id
1 'polypeptide(L)'
;MGVQVEIEFPIIEFRPSDLKRGTDGWHRLCKRVREACETFGCFEVVYEKISAKAREETFGLMKELVEVPVERKQKNASPIPYHGWVGPCNQVSMLYEGFGLGDASNYDSVKSFAQLMWPDGHPHFW
;
A
#
# COMPACT_ATOMS: atom_id res chain seq x y z
N MET A 1 22.23 33.60 -0.56
CA MET A 1 22.46 32.17 -0.29
C MET A 1 21.14 31.58 0.15
N GLY A 2 20.58 30.63 -0.60
CA GLY A 2 19.32 29.98 -0.22
C GLY A 2 19.58 29.04 0.96
N VAL A 3 18.81 29.19 2.03
CA VAL A 3 18.81 28.22 3.13
C VAL A 3 18.11 26.97 2.59
N GLN A 4 18.87 25.88 2.43
CA GLN A 4 18.31 24.57 2.17
C GLN A 4 17.69 24.09 3.49
N VAL A 5 16.38 24.24 3.62
CA VAL A 5 15.64 23.68 4.76
C VAL A 5 15.30 22.24 4.41
N GLU A 6 15.94 21.30 5.09
CA GLU A 6 15.59 19.89 5.01
C GLU A 6 14.32 19.68 5.85
N ILE A 7 13.24 19.24 5.21
CA ILE A 7 11.99 18.93 5.90
C ILE A 7 12.13 17.52 6.46
N GLU A 8 12.24 17.41 7.78
CA GLU A 8 12.24 16.13 8.48
C GLU A 8 10.81 15.80 8.92
N PHE A 9 10.23 14.75 8.34
CA PHE A 9 8.89 14.30 8.71
C PHE A 9 8.91 13.53 10.04
N PRO A 10 7.85 13.63 10.86
CA PRO A 10 7.78 12.89 12.11
C PRO A 10 7.84 11.37 11.88
N ILE A 11 8.77 10.69 12.55
CA ILE A 11 8.81 9.23 12.64
C ILE A 11 8.11 8.80 13.93
N ILE A 12 7.06 7.99 13.82
CA ILE A 12 6.26 7.52 14.95
C ILE A 12 6.28 6.00 15.03
N GLU A 13 6.79 5.49 16.14
CA GLU A 13 6.84 4.06 16.41
C GLU A 13 5.52 3.57 17.01
N PHE A 14 4.93 2.54 16.39
CA PHE A 14 3.67 1.95 16.81
C PHE A 14 3.93 0.67 17.62
N ARG A 15 4.30 0.85 18.90
CA ARG A 15 4.58 -0.25 19.82
C ARG A 15 3.31 -0.97 20.26
N PRO A 16 3.30 -2.31 20.40
CA PRO A 16 2.12 -3.05 20.86
C PRO A 16 1.53 -2.55 22.18
N SER A 17 2.37 -2.10 23.12
CA SER A 17 1.94 -1.53 24.41
C SER A 17 1.14 -0.24 24.26
N ASP A 18 1.49 0.59 23.28
CA ASP A 18 0.87 1.88 23.04
C ASP A 18 -0.40 1.76 22.17
N LEU A 19 -0.64 0.60 21.55
CA LEU A 19 -1.83 0.36 20.73
C LEU A 19 -3.06 -0.09 21.54
N LYS A 20 -2.91 -0.32 22.85
CA LYS A 20 -4.03 -0.69 23.72
C LYS A 20 -4.87 0.55 24.07
N ARG A 21 -6.04 0.66 23.45
CA ARG A 21 -7.01 1.74 23.67
C ARG A 21 -7.24 2.00 25.17
N GLY A 22 -7.28 3.27 25.54
CA GLY A 22 -7.55 3.74 26.90
C GLY A 22 -6.34 3.79 27.83
N THR A 23 -5.17 3.28 27.41
CA THR A 23 -3.92 3.43 28.19
C THR A 23 -3.28 4.80 27.99
N ASP A 24 -2.42 5.23 28.92
CA ASP A 24 -1.66 6.47 28.73
C ASP A 24 -0.75 6.42 27.50
N GLY A 25 -0.22 5.24 27.16
CA GLY A 25 0.54 5.00 25.93
C GLY A 25 -0.29 5.32 24.69
N TRP A 26 -1.52 4.81 24.62
CA TRP A 26 -2.46 5.11 23.54
C TRP A 26 -2.78 6.60 23.44
N HIS A 27 -3.06 7.28 24.54
CA HIS A 27 -3.34 8.72 24.51
C HIS A 27 -2.13 9.54 24.02
N ARG A 28 -0.91 9.20 24.45
CA ARG A 28 0.32 9.83 23.95
C ARG A 28 0.54 9.57 22.47
N LEU A 29 0.32 8.34 22.00
CA LEU A 29 0.43 7.98 20.59
C LEU A 29 -0.58 8.76 19.74
N CYS A 30 -1.85 8.81 20.15
CA CYS A 30 -2.89 9.58 19.47
C CYS A 30 -2.54 11.08 19.39
N LYS A 31 -1.99 11.65 20.47
CA LYS A 31 -1.56 13.04 20.48
C LYS A 31 -0.45 13.28 19.44
N ARG A 32 0.58 12.44 19.39
CA ARG A 32 1.68 12.55 18.41
C ARG A 32 1.18 12.43 16.97
N VAL A 33 0.30 11.46 16.69
CA VAL A 33 -0.29 11.29 15.36
C VAL A 33 -1.08 12.53 14.94
N ARG A 34 -1.91 13.07 15.85
CA ARG A 34 -2.66 14.30 15.60
C ARG A 34 -1.74 15.47 15.27
N GLU A 35 -0.74 15.72 16.11
CA GLU A 35 0.21 16.84 15.93
C GLU A 35 0.96 16.73 14.59
N ALA A 36 1.36 15.52 14.20
CA ALA A 36 2.01 15.28 12.91
C ALA A 36 1.06 15.55 11.73
N CYS A 37 -0.18 15.08 11.79
CA CYS A 37 -1.19 15.38 10.76
C CYS A 37 -1.53 16.87 10.68
N GLU A 38 -1.70 17.55 11.82
CA GLU A 38 -2.03 18.99 11.87
C GLU A 38 -0.88 19.86 11.33
N THR A 39 0.37 19.45 11.55
CA THR A 39 1.55 20.23 11.15
C THR A 39 2.04 19.90 9.74
N PHE A 40 2.09 18.62 9.39
CA PHE A 40 2.74 18.14 8.15
C PHE A 40 1.77 17.45 7.18
N GLY A 41 0.58 17.04 7.63
CA GLY A 41 -0.34 16.23 6.84
C GLY A 41 0.06 14.76 6.66
N CYS A 42 1.26 14.37 7.11
CA CYS A 42 1.77 13.00 7.05
C CYS A 42 2.80 12.72 8.15
N PHE A 43 3.15 11.45 8.31
CA PHE A 43 4.22 10.96 9.18
C PHE A 43 4.67 9.59 8.69
N GLU A 44 5.89 9.20 9.07
CA GLU A 44 6.40 7.85 8.85
C GLU A 44 6.05 6.97 10.04
N VAL A 45 5.65 5.73 9.77
CA VAL A 45 5.32 4.74 10.81
C VAL A 45 6.39 3.67 10.86
N VAL A 46 6.95 3.46 12.04
CA VAL A 46 7.73 2.26 12.35
C VAL A 46 6.80 1.23 12.96
N TYR A 47 6.59 0.12 12.25
CA TYR A 47 5.67 -0.95 12.67
C TYR A 47 6.34 -2.32 12.61
N GLU A 48 6.71 -2.84 13.77
CA GLU A 48 7.48 -4.08 13.91
C GLU A 48 6.77 -5.33 13.38
N LYS A 49 5.43 -5.30 13.29
CA LYS A 49 4.66 -6.48 12.86
C LYS A 49 4.80 -6.84 11.39
N ILE A 50 5.28 -5.93 10.55
CA ILE A 50 5.53 -6.22 9.13
C ILE A 50 7.00 -6.62 8.99
N SER A 51 7.24 -7.90 8.68
CA SER A 51 8.60 -8.41 8.53
C SER A 51 9.27 -7.89 7.26
N ALA A 52 10.61 -7.75 7.29
CA ALA A 52 11.40 -7.40 6.11
C ALA A 52 11.17 -8.39 4.96
N LYS A 53 11.04 -9.68 5.27
CA LYS A 53 10.73 -10.73 4.31
C LYS A 53 9.40 -10.48 3.59
N ALA A 54 8.32 -10.21 4.32
CA ALA A 54 7.01 -9.94 3.71
C ALA A 54 7.05 -8.71 2.79
N ARG A 55 7.81 -7.69 3.16
CA ARG A 55 8.03 -6.49 2.33
C ARG A 55 8.79 -6.82 1.05
N GLU A 56 9.88 -7.57 1.14
CA GLU A 56 10.69 -7.98 -0.02
C GLU A 56 9.91 -8.88 -0.98
N GLU A 57 9.18 -9.88 -0.45
CA GLU A 57 8.29 -10.74 -1.24
C GLU A 57 7.22 -9.92 -1.95
N THR A 58 6.62 -8.93 -1.27
CA THR A 58 5.62 -8.04 -1.87
C THR A 58 6.22 -7.23 -3.03
N PHE A 59 7.41 -6.63 -2.86
CA PHE A 59 8.06 -5.90 -3.95
C PHE A 59 8.48 -6.82 -5.11
N GLY A 60 8.83 -8.07 -4.84
CA GLY A 60 9.05 -9.10 -5.87
C GLY A 60 7.78 -9.35 -6.68
N LEU A 61 6.68 -9.68 -6.01
CA LEU A 61 5.37 -9.91 -6.62
C LEU A 61 4.87 -8.72 -7.42
N MET A 62 5.10 -7.49 -6.96
CA MET A 62 4.71 -6.28 -7.69
C MET A 62 5.47 -6.13 -9.02
N LYS A 63 6.74 -6.55 -9.08
CA LYS A 63 7.50 -6.56 -10.34
C LYS A 63 6.93 -7.60 -11.30
N GLU A 64 6.57 -8.78 -10.82
CA GLU A 64 5.94 -9.80 -11.64
C GLU A 64 4.55 -9.36 -12.14
N LEU A 65 3.79 -8.66 -11.30
CA LEU A 65 2.46 -8.17 -11.64
C LEU A 65 2.48 -7.16 -12.79
N VAL A 66 3.44 -6.22 -12.83
CA VAL A 66 3.52 -5.23 -13.92
C VAL A 66 3.93 -5.87 -15.26
N GLU A 67 4.66 -6.99 -15.22
CA GLU A 67 5.08 -7.76 -16.40
C GLU A 67 3.95 -8.68 -16.95
N VAL A 68 2.83 -8.82 -16.24
CA VAL A 68 1.67 -9.56 -16.77
C VAL A 68 1.19 -8.89 -18.07
N PRO A 69 0.83 -9.66 -19.13
CA PRO A 69 0.31 -9.13 -20.38
C PRO A 69 -0.85 -8.16 -20.18
N VAL A 70 -0.82 -7.06 -20.95
CA VAL A 70 -1.78 -5.97 -20.81
C VAL A 70 -3.23 -6.43 -20.97
N GLU A 71 -3.50 -7.41 -21.82
CA GLU A 71 -4.83 -7.97 -22.05
C GLU A 71 -5.38 -8.68 -20.81
N ARG A 72 -4.50 -9.22 -19.95
CA ARG A 72 -4.89 -9.79 -18.66
C ARG A 72 -5.08 -8.70 -17.62
N LYS A 73 -4.16 -7.73 -17.55
CA LYS A 73 -4.25 -6.59 -16.64
C LYS A 73 -5.56 -5.82 -16.83
N GLN A 74 -5.96 -5.58 -18.08
CA GLN A 74 -7.24 -4.93 -18.45
C GLN A 74 -8.49 -5.65 -17.94
N LYS A 75 -8.42 -6.96 -17.70
CA LYS A 75 -9.54 -7.72 -17.12
C LYS A 75 -9.73 -7.44 -15.63
N ASN A 76 -8.74 -6.86 -14.95
CA ASN A 76 -8.94 -6.32 -13.61
C ASN A 76 -9.75 -5.02 -13.71
N ALA A 77 -11.04 -5.14 -13.99
CA ALA A 77 -11.95 -4.02 -14.11
C ALA A 77 -12.75 -3.86 -12.81
N SER A 78 -13.06 -2.62 -12.48
CA SER A 78 -13.89 -2.26 -11.33
C SER A 78 -14.99 -1.30 -11.77
N PRO A 79 -16.22 -1.44 -11.24
CA PRO A 79 -17.26 -0.43 -11.46
C PRO A 79 -16.94 0.90 -10.78
N ILE A 80 -16.05 0.89 -9.78
CA ILE A 80 -15.55 2.09 -9.12
C ILE A 80 -14.38 2.66 -9.95
N PRO A 81 -14.43 3.95 -10.36
CA PRO A 81 -13.35 4.58 -11.12
C PRO A 81 -11.99 4.41 -10.44
N TYR A 82 -10.96 4.07 -11.22
CA TYR A 82 -9.58 3.89 -10.75
C TYR A 82 -9.33 2.76 -9.73
N HIS A 83 -10.30 1.87 -9.49
CA HIS A 83 -10.17 0.73 -8.57
C HIS A 83 -9.89 -0.62 -9.26
N GLY A 84 -9.59 -0.60 -10.55
CA GLY A 84 -9.10 -1.75 -11.31
C GLY A 84 -7.67 -1.52 -11.79
N TRP A 85 -7.29 -2.10 -12.92
CA TRP A 85 -6.08 -1.71 -13.62
C TRP A 85 -6.25 -0.34 -14.27
N VAL A 86 -5.28 0.53 -14.03
CA VAL A 86 -5.16 1.85 -14.63
C VAL A 86 -3.82 1.88 -15.34
N GLY A 87 -3.84 1.77 -16.67
CA GLY A 87 -2.63 1.83 -17.48
C GLY A 87 -2.23 3.25 -17.88
N PRO A 88 -1.09 3.37 -18.60
CA PRO A 88 -0.64 4.62 -19.17
C PRO A 88 -1.69 5.24 -20.09
N CYS A 89 -2.13 6.46 -19.76
CA CYS A 89 -3.10 7.18 -20.58
C CYS A 89 -3.00 8.70 -20.39
N ASN A 90 -3.47 9.46 -21.39
CA ASN A 90 -3.44 10.92 -21.35
C ASN A 90 -4.29 11.54 -20.22
N GLN A 91 -5.28 10.80 -19.69
CA GLN A 91 -6.17 11.29 -18.64
C GLN A 91 -5.53 11.23 -17.24
N VAL A 92 -4.57 10.33 -17.03
CA VAL A 92 -3.90 10.13 -15.73
C VAL A 92 -2.43 10.49 -15.86
N SER A 93 -1.65 9.70 -16.61
CA SER A 93 -0.25 9.96 -16.97
C SER A 93 0.23 8.85 -17.91
N MET A 94 1.12 9.19 -18.85
CA MET A 94 1.82 8.22 -19.70
C MET A 94 2.89 7.40 -18.96
N LEU A 95 3.22 7.78 -17.72
CA LEU A 95 4.22 7.12 -16.87
C LEU A 95 3.60 6.34 -15.71
N TYR A 96 2.27 6.32 -15.62
CA TYR A 96 1.57 5.69 -14.51
C TYR A 96 0.97 4.36 -14.93
N GLU A 97 1.19 3.35 -14.09
CA GLU A 97 0.43 2.11 -14.10
C GLU A 97 0.07 1.77 -12.65
N GLY A 98 -1.17 1.36 -12.43
CA GLY A 98 -1.70 1.05 -11.10
C GLY A 98 -2.71 -0.08 -11.13
N PHE A 99 -2.88 -0.72 -9.99
CA PHE A 99 -3.85 -1.80 -9.78
C PHE A 99 -4.64 -1.52 -8.51
N GLY A 100 -5.96 -1.59 -8.60
CA GLY A 100 -6.85 -1.71 -7.46
C GLY A 100 -7.29 -3.15 -7.26
N LEU A 101 -7.45 -3.54 -6.00
CA LEU A 101 -8.11 -4.77 -5.59
C LEU A 101 -9.17 -4.42 -4.54
N GLY A 102 -10.45 -4.60 -4.91
CA GLY A 102 -11.55 -4.46 -3.97
C GLY A 102 -11.54 -5.60 -2.95
N ASP A 103 -11.92 -5.29 -1.70
CA ASP A 103 -12.02 -6.25 -0.60
C ASP A 103 -10.77 -7.14 -0.45
N ALA A 104 -9.59 -6.51 -0.39
CA ALA A 104 -8.31 -7.22 -0.25
C ALA A 104 -8.18 -8.02 1.07
N SER A 105 -9.09 -7.83 2.02
CA SER A 105 -9.22 -8.67 3.22
C SER A 105 -9.90 -10.02 2.96
N ASN A 106 -10.60 -10.16 1.85
CA ASN A 106 -11.34 -11.36 1.50
C ASN A 106 -10.48 -12.31 0.66
N TYR A 107 -10.37 -13.55 1.13
CA TYR A 107 -9.58 -14.57 0.48
C TYR A 107 -10.03 -14.87 -0.95
N ASP A 108 -11.34 -14.93 -1.21
CA ASP A 108 -11.88 -15.22 -2.54
C ASP A 108 -11.62 -14.07 -3.52
N SER A 109 -11.65 -12.82 -3.05
CA SER A 109 -11.28 -11.65 -3.84
C SER A 109 -9.82 -11.69 -4.26
N VAL A 110 -8.91 -11.97 -3.30
CA VAL A 110 -7.47 -12.10 -3.57
C VAL A 110 -7.19 -13.28 -4.50
N LYS A 111 -7.84 -14.42 -4.25
CA LYS A 111 -7.69 -15.62 -5.09
C LYS A 111 -8.16 -15.39 -6.51
N SER A 112 -9.31 -14.73 -6.70
CA SER A 112 -9.85 -14.41 -8.02
C SER A 112 -8.91 -13.47 -8.79
N PHE A 113 -8.34 -12.47 -8.11
CA PHE A 113 -7.33 -11.59 -8.69
C PHE A 113 -6.07 -12.37 -9.09
N ALA A 114 -5.55 -13.23 -8.21
CA ALA A 114 -4.37 -14.05 -8.51
C ALA A 114 -4.61 -15.00 -9.69
N GLN A 115 -5.77 -15.66 -9.75
CA GLN A 115 -6.18 -16.50 -10.89
C GLN A 115 -6.24 -15.72 -12.21
N LEU A 116 -6.67 -14.46 -12.15
CA LEU A 116 -6.75 -13.61 -13.33
C LEU A 116 -5.36 -13.22 -13.86
N MET A 117 -4.45 -12.88 -12.94
CA MET A 117 -3.08 -12.48 -13.27
C MET A 117 -2.22 -13.68 -13.67
N TRP A 118 -2.37 -14.83 -13.00
CA TRP A 118 -1.57 -16.04 -13.18
C TRP A 118 -2.47 -17.29 -13.29
N PRO A 119 -3.17 -17.51 -14.42
CA PRO A 119 -4.13 -18.60 -14.55
C PRO A 119 -3.51 -20.01 -14.42
N ASP A 120 -2.20 -20.13 -14.70
CA ASP A 120 -1.48 -21.40 -14.64
C ASP A 120 -0.93 -21.75 -13.26
N GLY A 121 -1.05 -20.85 -12.28
CA GLY A 121 -0.42 -21.04 -10.98
C GLY A 121 0.68 -20.01 -10.66
N HIS A 122 1.01 -19.90 -9.39
CA HIS A 122 1.92 -18.95 -8.77
C HIS A 122 2.23 -19.41 -7.33
N PRO A 123 3.49 -19.68 -6.96
CA PRO A 123 3.85 -20.32 -5.69
C PRO A 123 3.40 -19.59 -4.41
N HIS A 124 3.17 -18.28 -4.50
CA HIS A 124 2.69 -17.48 -3.37
C HIS A 124 1.16 -17.55 -3.15
N PHE A 125 0.40 -18.06 -4.12
CA PHE A 125 -1.08 -18.07 -4.07
C PHE A 125 -1.70 -19.49 -4.08
N TRP A 126 -0.95 -20.53 -4.47
CA TRP A 126 -1.39 -21.93 -4.49
C TRP A 126 -0.33 -22.88 -3.94
#